data_AF-A0A7Y9WAM0-F1
#
_entry.id   AF-A0A7Y9WAM0-F1
#
_cell.length_a   1.000
_cell.length_b   1.000
_cell.length_c   1.000
_cell.angle_alpha   90.00
_cell.angle_beta   90.00
_cell.angle_gamma   90.00
#
_symmetry.space_group_name_H-M   'P 1'
#
loop_
_entity.id
_entity.type
_entity.pdbx_description
1 polymer ?
#
loop_
_entity_poly.entity_id
_entity_poly.type
_entity_poly.pdbx_seq_one_letter_code
_entity_poly.pdbx_strand_id
1 'polypeptide(L)'
;MLLNHKEAIEFMVDAVPTEGMTVPVVRNLQSLLMRDLLQDPADLGAIRSKIVNIHGSVYLPSQVPNLLEEMLRQIVDKATRVHNPVEAAFFLWVNLAYLQPFVDGNKRTSRLSANMPLMLSNCAPLSFLDVEQADYALAMLGVYERLDVSLAVELFDWTYRRSIDKYQVIVESMGGPDPLRARYREHLGEAIRQIVFFGSTLAQAIEAAGIPQVDVAAFNAMLNTELAHLEAYNCARYRMPMTKTQAWIDKGRPR
;
A
#
# COMPACT_ATOMS: atom_id res chain seq x y z
N MET A 1 23.03 2.37 2.67
CA MET A 1 21.96 1.41 3.08
C MET A 1 20.61 2.08 3.32
N LEU A 2 20.49 3.10 4.20
CA LEU A 2 19.19 3.79 4.42
C LEU A 2 18.66 4.46 3.14
N LEU A 3 19.53 5.11 2.35
CA LEU A 3 19.17 5.74 1.08
C LEU A 3 18.61 4.71 0.08
N ASN A 4 19.28 3.57 -0.10
CA ASN A 4 18.81 2.47 -0.94
C ASN A 4 17.41 1.98 -0.54
N HIS A 5 17.13 1.93 0.77
CA HIS A 5 15.84 1.48 1.26
C HIS A 5 14.72 2.47 0.92
N LYS A 6 15.01 3.78 1.02
CA LYS A 6 14.09 4.84 0.61
C LYS A 6 13.77 4.73 -0.88
N GLU A 7 14.79 4.66 -1.73
CA GLU A 7 14.61 4.56 -3.18
C GLU A 7 13.89 3.28 -3.61
N ALA A 8 14.13 2.17 -2.91
CA ALA A 8 13.40 0.93 -3.11
C ALA A 8 11.89 1.09 -2.81
N ILE A 9 11.52 1.86 -1.78
CA ILE A 9 10.13 2.15 -1.47
C ILE A 9 9.52 3.08 -2.53
N GLU A 10 10.23 4.14 -2.94
CA GLU A 10 9.79 5.05 -4.01
C GLU A 10 9.54 4.28 -5.31
N PHE A 11 10.46 3.40 -5.70
CA PHE A 11 10.29 2.49 -6.83
C PHE A 11 9.03 1.61 -6.70
N MET A 12 8.78 1.04 -5.52
CA MET A 12 7.58 0.22 -5.31
C MET A 12 6.29 1.03 -5.46
N VAL A 13 6.27 2.28 -4.98
CA VAL A 13 5.10 3.18 -5.09
C VAL A 13 4.73 3.42 -6.56
N ASP A 14 5.72 3.56 -7.44
CA ASP A 14 5.50 3.78 -8.87
C ASP A 14 5.22 2.48 -9.65
N ALA A 15 6.00 1.43 -9.38
CA ALA A 15 5.98 0.20 -10.18
C ALA A 15 4.87 -0.78 -9.78
N VAL A 16 4.57 -0.94 -8.49
CA VAL A 16 3.58 -1.95 -8.05
C VAL A 16 2.18 -1.68 -8.60
N PRO A 17 1.65 -0.44 -8.62
CA PRO A 17 0.31 -0.17 -9.17
C PRO A 17 0.19 -0.40 -10.68
N THR A 18 1.30 -0.31 -11.42
CA THR A 18 1.32 -0.39 -12.89
C THR A 18 1.72 -1.77 -13.40
N GLU A 19 2.78 -2.35 -12.83
CA GLU A 19 3.35 -3.64 -13.22
C GLU A 19 2.81 -4.80 -12.37
N GLY A 20 2.28 -4.53 -11.17
CA GLY A 20 1.80 -5.53 -10.23
C GLY A 20 2.93 -6.31 -9.52
N MET A 21 2.57 -7.47 -8.97
CA MET A 21 3.51 -8.41 -8.35
C MET A 21 4.16 -9.29 -9.43
N THR A 22 5.32 -8.90 -9.94
CA THR A 22 6.03 -9.64 -10.98
C THR A 22 7.48 -9.92 -10.61
N VAL A 23 8.08 -10.94 -11.23
CA VAL A 23 9.50 -11.29 -11.02
C VAL A 23 10.43 -10.11 -11.33
N PRO A 24 10.26 -9.35 -12.43
CA PRO A 24 11.05 -8.14 -12.67
C PRO A 24 10.98 -7.12 -11.54
N VAL A 25 9.81 -6.88 -10.94
CA VAL A 25 9.68 -5.95 -9.80
C VAL A 25 10.47 -6.44 -8.59
N VAL A 26 10.38 -7.74 -8.26
CA VAL A 26 11.17 -8.34 -7.16
C VAL A 26 12.68 -8.25 -7.40
N ARG A 27 13.12 -8.49 -8.65
CA ARG A 27 14.54 -8.41 -9.03
C ARG A 27 15.06 -6.98 -8.96
N ASN A 28 14.34 -6.00 -9.52
CA ASN A 28 14.72 -4.59 -9.44
C ASN A 28 14.69 -4.05 -8.01
N LEU A 29 13.76 -4.53 -7.19
CA LEU A 29 13.74 -4.23 -5.76
C LEU A 29 15.05 -4.66 -5.08
N GLN A 30 15.56 -5.86 -5.39
CA GLN A 30 16.86 -6.29 -4.87
C GLN A 30 18.00 -5.41 -5.42
N SER A 31 17.99 -5.09 -6.72
CA SER A 31 19.00 -4.23 -7.33
C SER A 31 19.12 -2.88 -6.61
N LEU A 32 17.99 -2.25 -6.30
CA LEU A 32 17.95 -0.97 -5.60
C LEU A 32 18.43 -1.11 -4.14
N LEU A 33 17.94 -2.12 -3.43
CA LEU A 33 18.34 -2.38 -2.05
C LEU A 33 19.86 -2.64 -1.91
N MET A 34 20.45 -3.28 -2.91
CA MET A 34 21.83 -3.77 -2.89
C MET A 34 22.81 -2.91 -3.71
N ARG A 35 22.32 -1.82 -4.31
CA ARG A 35 23.17 -0.87 -5.05
C ARG A 35 24.33 -0.39 -4.19
N ASP A 36 25.54 -0.43 -4.74
CA ASP A 36 26.79 -0.05 -4.07
C ASP A 36 27.14 -0.87 -2.80
N LEU A 37 26.43 -1.99 -2.55
CA LEU A 37 26.70 -2.90 -1.44
C LEU A 37 27.26 -4.27 -1.89
N LEU A 38 27.02 -4.65 -3.15
CA LEU A 38 27.61 -5.87 -3.72
C LEU A 38 28.99 -5.58 -4.30
N GLN A 39 29.88 -6.57 -4.21
CA GLN A 39 31.22 -6.50 -4.81
C GLN A 39 31.15 -6.49 -6.34
N ASP A 40 30.23 -7.26 -6.91
CA ASP A 40 30.04 -7.39 -8.35
C ASP A 40 28.70 -6.77 -8.76
N PRO A 41 28.68 -5.65 -9.50
CA PRO A 41 27.45 -5.04 -9.98
C PRO A 41 26.59 -5.95 -10.87
N ALA A 42 27.18 -6.97 -11.50
CA ALA A 42 26.43 -7.94 -12.30
C ALA A 42 25.51 -8.84 -11.46
N ASP A 43 25.72 -8.91 -10.14
CA ASP A 43 24.86 -9.66 -9.21
C ASP A 43 23.57 -8.90 -8.84
N LEU A 44 23.45 -7.61 -9.18
CA LEU A 44 22.28 -6.79 -8.86
C LEU A 44 21.05 -7.29 -9.64
N GLY A 45 20.06 -7.78 -8.91
CA GLY A 45 18.82 -8.35 -9.43
C GLY A 45 19.01 -9.65 -10.20
N ALA A 46 20.22 -10.20 -10.23
CA ALA A 46 20.53 -11.45 -10.94
C ALA A 46 20.25 -12.66 -10.06
N ILE A 47 19.72 -13.73 -10.67
CA ILE A 47 19.67 -15.02 -10.00
C ILE A 47 21.10 -15.50 -9.78
N ARG A 48 21.44 -15.82 -8.53
CA ARG A 48 22.81 -16.16 -8.18
C ARG A 48 23.27 -17.44 -8.86
N SER A 49 24.51 -17.42 -9.32
CA SER A 49 25.30 -18.60 -9.66
C SER A 49 26.28 -19.01 -8.54
N LYS A 50 26.38 -18.15 -7.51
CA LYS A 50 27.27 -18.30 -6.36
C LYS A 50 26.57 -19.05 -5.22
N ILE A 51 27.35 -19.80 -4.45
CA ILE A 51 26.85 -20.51 -3.27
C ILE A 51 26.57 -19.51 -2.15
N VAL A 52 25.42 -19.65 -1.50
CA VAL A 52 25.07 -18.91 -0.28
C VAL A 52 24.73 -19.88 0.82
N ASN A 53 25.15 -19.54 2.04
CA ASN A 53 24.85 -20.28 3.26
C ASN A 53 24.11 -19.35 4.23
N ILE A 54 23.22 -19.91 5.03
CA ILE A 54 22.57 -19.17 6.10
C ILE A 54 23.42 -19.31 7.36
N HIS A 55 24.06 -18.21 7.77
CA HIS A 55 24.88 -18.20 8.98
C HIS A 55 24.04 -18.60 10.20
N GLY A 56 24.59 -19.50 11.03
CA GLY A 56 23.92 -19.99 12.24
C GLY A 56 22.82 -21.03 11.98
N SER A 57 22.75 -21.60 10.78
CA SER A 57 21.79 -22.66 10.43
C SER A 57 22.45 -23.78 9.62
N VAL A 58 21.91 -25.00 9.73
CA VAL A 58 22.29 -26.14 8.87
C VAL A 58 21.56 -26.14 7.52
N TYR A 59 20.64 -25.18 7.31
CA TYR A 59 19.91 -25.06 6.06
C TYR A 59 20.81 -24.68 4.90
N LEU A 60 20.71 -25.45 3.81
CA LEU A 60 21.41 -25.22 2.56
C LEU A 60 20.38 -24.90 1.47
N PRO A 61 20.28 -23.63 1.03
CA PRO A 61 19.43 -23.25 -0.09
C PRO A 61 19.82 -24.00 -1.37
N SER A 62 18.89 -24.12 -2.32
CA SER A 62 19.17 -24.70 -3.64
C SER A 62 20.33 -23.95 -4.31
N GLN A 63 21.26 -24.68 -4.91
CA GLN A 63 22.44 -24.11 -5.59
C GLN A 63 22.30 -24.07 -7.11
N VAL A 64 21.14 -24.48 -7.64
CA VAL A 64 20.91 -24.61 -9.09
C VAL A 64 20.21 -23.35 -9.61
N PRO A 65 20.86 -22.49 -10.41
CA PRO A 65 20.31 -21.19 -10.82
C PRO A 65 18.98 -21.31 -11.57
N ASN A 66 18.87 -22.25 -12.51
CA ASN A 66 17.63 -22.48 -13.26
C ASN A 66 16.45 -22.86 -12.35
N LEU A 67 16.73 -23.63 -11.28
CA LEU A 67 15.71 -24.00 -10.30
C LEU A 67 15.32 -22.79 -9.42
N LEU A 68 16.30 -21.95 -9.05
CA LEU A 68 16.01 -20.72 -8.30
C LEU A 68 15.13 -19.76 -9.12
N GLU A 69 15.43 -19.58 -10.40
CA GLU A 69 14.64 -18.73 -11.29
C GLU A 69 13.22 -19.26 -11.46
N GLU A 70 13.08 -20.56 -11.71
CA GLU A 70 11.76 -21.21 -11.82
C GLU A 70 10.96 -21.07 -10.52
N MET A 71 11.60 -21.30 -9.38
CA MET A 71 10.91 -21.23 -8.09
C MET A 71 10.53 -19.81 -7.71
N LEU A 72 11.37 -18.82 -8.04
CA LEU A 72 11.02 -17.42 -7.87
C LEU A 72 9.76 -17.08 -8.67
N ARG A 73 9.69 -17.51 -9.94
CA ARG A 73 8.49 -17.33 -10.76
C ARG A 73 7.27 -17.98 -10.14
N GLN A 74 7.36 -19.23 -9.70
CA GLN A 74 6.24 -19.92 -9.06
C GLN A 74 5.78 -19.27 -7.75
N ILE A 75 6.71 -18.75 -6.94
CA ILE A 75 6.37 -18.01 -5.71
C ILE A 75 5.58 -16.75 -6.06
N VAL A 76 6.07 -15.94 -6.99
CA VAL A 76 5.40 -14.69 -7.38
C VAL A 76 4.03 -14.99 -8.02
N ASP A 77 3.96 -15.96 -8.92
CA ASP A 77 2.71 -16.39 -9.56
C ASP A 77 1.70 -16.94 -8.53
N LYS A 78 2.16 -17.67 -7.51
CA LYS A 78 1.28 -18.16 -6.45
C LYS A 78 0.78 -17.01 -5.58
N ALA A 79 1.64 -16.07 -5.21
CA ALA A 79 1.25 -14.91 -4.41
C ALA A 79 0.13 -14.08 -5.08
N THR A 80 0.16 -13.94 -6.41
CA THR A 80 -0.91 -13.21 -7.15
C THR A 80 -2.27 -13.91 -7.12
N ARG A 81 -2.30 -15.20 -6.79
CA ARG A 81 -3.53 -16.01 -6.71
C ARG A 81 -4.06 -16.15 -5.28
N VAL A 82 -3.33 -15.68 -4.27
CA VAL A 82 -3.80 -15.67 -2.88
C VAL A 82 -4.73 -14.47 -2.69
N HIS A 83 -6.02 -14.74 -2.46
CA HIS A 83 -7.04 -13.70 -2.40
C HIS A 83 -6.92 -12.77 -1.19
N ASN A 84 -6.46 -13.30 -0.04
CA ASN A 84 -6.25 -12.50 1.15
C ASN A 84 -4.89 -11.78 1.07
N PRO A 85 -4.84 -10.44 1.04
CA PRO A 85 -3.57 -9.71 0.86
C PRO A 85 -2.60 -9.91 2.04
N VAL A 86 -3.12 -10.19 3.24
CA VAL A 86 -2.31 -10.46 4.44
C VAL A 86 -1.62 -11.82 4.32
N GLU A 87 -2.34 -12.84 3.83
CA GLU A 87 -1.77 -14.16 3.55
C GLU A 87 -0.77 -14.10 2.39
N ALA A 88 -1.07 -13.34 1.34
CA ALA A 88 -0.15 -13.13 0.22
C ALA A 88 1.16 -12.44 0.68
N ALA A 89 1.05 -11.45 1.57
CA ALA A 89 2.19 -10.76 2.17
C ALA A 89 3.07 -11.72 2.98
N PHE A 90 2.45 -12.50 3.88
CA PHE A 90 3.15 -13.53 4.65
C PHE A 90 3.82 -14.56 3.75
N PHE A 91 3.09 -15.03 2.72
CA PHE A 91 3.60 -15.99 1.75
C PHE A 91 4.84 -15.47 1.02
N LEU A 92 4.82 -14.23 0.53
CA LEU A 92 5.99 -13.62 -0.14
C LEU A 92 7.17 -13.47 0.81
N TRP A 93 6.95 -13.01 2.05
CA TRP A 93 8.02 -12.86 3.03
C TRP A 93 8.75 -14.19 3.27
N VAL A 94 8.00 -15.23 3.66
CA VAL A 94 8.59 -16.52 4.06
C VAL A 94 9.25 -17.21 2.87
N ASN A 95 8.57 -17.31 1.73
CA ASN A 95 9.06 -18.11 0.61
C ASN A 95 10.25 -17.45 -0.12
N LEU A 96 10.27 -16.12 -0.25
CA LEU A 96 11.44 -15.43 -0.82
C LEU A 96 12.65 -15.51 0.11
N ALA A 97 12.44 -15.37 1.43
CA ALA A 97 13.50 -15.53 2.41
C ALA A 97 14.02 -16.97 2.46
N TYR A 98 13.17 -17.98 2.28
CA TYR A 98 13.58 -19.38 2.17
C TYR A 98 14.36 -19.68 0.89
N LEU A 99 13.88 -19.20 -0.26
CA LEU A 99 14.47 -19.51 -1.57
C LEU A 99 15.92 -18.99 -1.72
N GLN A 100 16.21 -17.80 -1.18
CA GLN A 100 17.50 -17.12 -1.32
C GLN A 100 17.98 -17.00 -2.79
N PRO A 101 17.20 -16.37 -3.71
CA PRO A 101 17.53 -16.34 -5.14
C PRO A 101 18.71 -15.42 -5.49
N PHE A 102 19.08 -14.48 -4.63
CA PHE A 102 20.13 -13.48 -4.86
C PHE A 102 21.38 -13.77 -4.02
N VAL A 103 22.54 -13.23 -4.44
CA VAL A 103 23.81 -13.43 -3.71
C VAL A 103 23.78 -12.83 -2.29
N ASP A 104 23.08 -11.72 -2.12
CA ASP A 104 22.76 -11.08 -0.83
C ASP A 104 21.48 -10.23 -1.00
N GLY A 105 20.94 -9.73 0.10
CA GLY A 105 19.75 -8.88 0.12
C GLY A 105 18.44 -9.64 0.29
N ASN A 106 18.43 -10.98 0.24
CA ASN A 106 17.20 -11.81 0.25
C ASN A 106 16.25 -11.49 1.41
N LYS A 107 16.76 -11.32 2.64
CA LYS A 107 15.95 -10.95 3.81
C LYS A 107 15.35 -9.54 3.72
N ARG A 108 16.05 -8.60 3.08
CA ARG A 108 15.56 -7.23 2.85
C ARG A 108 14.52 -7.21 1.74
N THR A 109 14.82 -7.85 0.61
CA THR A 109 13.92 -7.97 -0.54
C THR A 109 12.63 -8.68 -0.18
N SER A 110 12.68 -9.76 0.60
CA SER A 110 11.48 -10.48 1.04
C SER A 110 10.56 -9.64 1.93
N ARG A 111 11.11 -8.93 2.94
CA ARG A 111 10.33 -8.04 3.81
C ARG A 111 9.68 -6.89 3.05
N LEU A 112 10.38 -6.30 2.08
CA LEU A 112 9.77 -5.27 1.23
C LEU A 112 8.76 -5.86 0.25
N SER A 113 9.05 -7.01 -0.39
CA SER A 113 8.12 -7.64 -1.33
C SER A 113 6.79 -8.03 -0.68
N ALA A 114 6.80 -8.35 0.61
CA ALA A 114 5.58 -8.60 1.39
C ALA A 114 4.61 -7.41 1.42
N ASN A 115 5.08 -6.18 1.14
CA ASN A 115 4.21 -5.02 1.05
C ASN A 115 3.45 -4.92 -0.28
N MET A 116 3.89 -5.58 -1.35
CA MET A 116 3.23 -5.47 -2.67
C MET A 116 1.74 -5.83 -2.65
N PRO A 117 1.29 -6.98 -2.08
CA PRO A 117 -0.13 -7.31 -2.03
C PRO A 117 -0.92 -6.38 -1.11
N LEU A 118 -0.30 -5.88 -0.03
CA LEU A 118 -0.92 -4.91 0.88
C LEU A 118 -1.16 -3.58 0.16
N MET A 119 -0.17 -3.10 -0.61
CA MET A 119 -0.27 -1.87 -1.40
C MET A 119 -1.37 -1.98 -2.46
N LEU A 120 -1.41 -3.08 -3.23
CA LEU A 120 -2.43 -3.32 -4.26
C LEU A 120 -3.85 -3.37 -3.68
N SER A 121 -3.97 -3.72 -2.40
CA SER A 121 -5.25 -3.79 -1.67
C SER A 121 -5.50 -2.58 -0.76
N ASN A 122 -4.71 -1.52 -0.89
CA ASN A 122 -4.80 -0.29 -0.09
C ASN A 122 -4.82 -0.54 1.43
N CYS A 123 -4.06 -1.53 1.88
CA CYS A 123 -3.87 -1.88 3.29
C CYS A 123 -2.69 -1.12 3.90
N ALA A 124 -2.65 -1.03 5.23
CA ALA A 124 -1.51 -0.44 5.93
C ALA A 124 -0.19 -1.15 5.54
N PRO A 125 0.92 -0.41 5.34
CA PRO A 125 2.20 -0.99 5.01
C PRO A 125 2.79 -1.74 6.21
N LEU A 126 3.38 -2.91 5.95
CA LEU A 126 4.10 -3.73 6.91
C LEU A 126 5.51 -3.18 7.16
N SER A 127 5.89 -3.04 8.44
CA SER A 127 7.22 -2.62 8.86
C SER A 127 7.78 -3.52 9.95
N PHE A 128 8.99 -4.01 9.75
CA PHE A 128 9.75 -4.82 10.72
C PHE A 128 10.63 -3.96 11.65
N LEU A 129 10.40 -2.64 11.72
CA LEU A 129 11.25 -1.72 12.48
C LEU A 129 11.30 -2.05 13.98
N ASP A 130 10.20 -2.54 14.56
CA ASP A 130 10.10 -2.88 15.98
C ASP A 130 10.45 -4.34 16.27
N VAL A 131 10.90 -5.10 15.27
CA VAL A 131 11.22 -6.52 15.42
C VAL A 131 12.68 -6.66 15.82
N GLU A 132 12.93 -7.30 16.96
CA GLU A 132 14.27 -7.64 17.40
C GLU A 132 14.92 -8.64 16.44
N GLN A 133 16.24 -8.49 16.21
CA GLN A 133 16.96 -9.35 15.28
C GLN A 133 16.91 -10.83 15.70
N ALA A 134 16.92 -11.09 17.01
CA ALA A 134 16.85 -12.43 17.57
C ALA A 134 15.50 -13.11 17.27
N ASP A 135 14.38 -12.38 17.42
CA ASP A 135 13.04 -12.90 17.15
C ASP A 135 12.85 -13.21 15.67
N TYR A 136 13.30 -12.31 14.78
CA TYR A 136 13.30 -12.58 13.34
C TYR A 136 14.15 -13.79 12.98
N ALA A 137 15.34 -13.90 13.58
CA ALA A 137 16.24 -15.02 13.33
C ALA A 137 15.62 -16.34 13.79
N LEU A 138 15.03 -16.39 14.99
CA LEU A 138 14.36 -17.56 15.54
C LEU A 138 13.16 -18.00 14.68
N ALA A 139 12.31 -17.04 14.28
CA ALA A 139 11.18 -17.31 13.40
C ALA A 139 11.61 -17.92 12.07
N MET A 140 12.63 -17.34 11.43
CA MET A 140 13.14 -17.86 10.16
C MET A 140 13.91 -19.18 10.33
N LEU A 141 14.55 -19.44 11.46
CA LEU A 141 15.24 -20.71 11.74
C LEU A 141 14.25 -21.88 11.79
N GLY A 142 13.07 -21.68 12.38
CA GLY A 142 11.98 -22.65 12.33
C GLY A 142 11.59 -23.03 10.90
N VAL A 143 11.50 -22.04 10.02
CA VAL A 143 11.24 -22.27 8.59
C VAL A 143 12.40 -22.99 7.92
N TYR A 144 13.62 -22.50 8.11
CA TYR A 144 14.82 -23.02 7.43
C TYR A 144 15.13 -24.48 7.80
N GLU A 145 15.00 -24.86 9.07
CA GLU A 145 15.46 -26.16 9.55
C GLU A 145 14.34 -27.16 9.76
N ARG A 146 13.11 -26.69 9.97
CA ARG A 146 11.96 -27.55 10.31
C ARG A 146 10.80 -27.43 9.33
N LEU A 147 10.87 -26.50 8.37
CA LEU A 147 9.73 -26.13 7.52
C LEU A 147 8.48 -25.73 8.35
N ASP A 148 8.71 -25.33 9.60
CA ASP A 148 7.67 -24.93 10.53
C ASP A 148 7.53 -23.41 10.50
N VAL A 149 6.35 -22.95 10.08
CA VAL A 149 6.05 -21.53 9.92
C VAL A 149 5.41 -20.92 11.17
N SER A 150 5.16 -21.71 12.23
CA SER A 150 4.37 -21.27 13.39
C SER A 150 4.94 -20.00 14.04
N LEU A 151 6.24 -19.97 14.31
CA LEU A 151 6.91 -18.78 14.87
C LEU A 151 6.94 -17.59 13.89
N ALA A 152 7.02 -17.87 12.58
CA ALA A 152 6.92 -16.82 11.58
C ALA A 152 5.51 -16.22 11.53
N VAL A 153 4.46 -17.04 11.68
CA VAL A 153 3.06 -16.58 11.76
C VAL A 153 2.87 -15.69 12.98
N GLU A 154 3.33 -16.13 14.16
CA GLU A 154 3.24 -15.35 15.40
C GLU A 154 3.96 -14.00 15.27
N LEU A 155 5.18 -14.01 14.75
CA LEU A 155 5.95 -12.79 14.52
C LEU A 155 5.25 -11.87 13.51
N PHE A 156 4.70 -12.43 12.42
CA PHE A 156 4.00 -11.64 11.40
C PHE A 156 2.75 -10.98 11.94
N ASP A 157 1.89 -11.72 12.66
CA ASP A 157 0.65 -11.19 13.25
C ASP A 157 0.98 -10.03 14.20
N TRP A 158 1.94 -10.23 15.11
CA TRP A 158 2.39 -9.19 16.02
C TRP A 158 2.93 -7.96 15.29
N THR A 159 3.80 -8.17 14.30
CA THR A 159 4.43 -7.10 13.52
C THR A 159 3.40 -6.31 12.72
N TYR A 160 2.44 -7.01 12.11
CA TYR A 160 1.46 -6.37 11.25
C TYR A 160 0.42 -5.58 12.03
N ARG A 161 -0.05 -6.08 13.18
CA ARG A 161 -0.92 -5.32 14.10
C ARG A 161 -0.28 -3.99 14.49
N ARG A 162 0.99 -4.01 14.92
CA ARG A 162 1.72 -2.78 15.24
C ARG A 162 1.89 -1.84 14.05
N SER A 163 2.10 -2.41 12.86
CA SER A 163 2.22 -1.62 11.63
C SER A 163 0.91 -0.89 11.32
N ILE A 164 -0.24 -1.56 11.50
CA ILE A 164 -1.58 -0.97 11.35
C ILE A 164 -1.77 0.17 12.36
N ASP A 165 -1.49 -0.08 13.65
CA ASP A 165 -1.66 0.93 14.71
C ASP A 165 -0.84 2.20 14.42
N LYS A 166 0.43 2.02 14.03
CA LYS A 166 1.31 3.15 13.67
C LYS A 166 0.83 3.87 12.42
N TYR A 167 0.38 3.13 11.42
CA TYR A 167 -0.12 3.72 10.18
C TYR A 167 -1.37 4.56 10.42
N GLN A 168 -2.27 4.10 11.29
CA GLN A 168 -3.45 4.88 11.69
C GLN A 168 -3.07 6.24 12.27
N VAL A 169 -2.10 6.29 13.21
CA VAL A 169 -1.61 7.56 13.79
C VAL A 169 -1.07 8.49 12.70
N ILE A 170 -0.34 7.96 11.72
CA ILE A 170 0.19 8.75 10.60
C ILE A 170 -0.95 9.31 9.74
N VAL A 171 -1.93 8.48 9.38
CA VAL A 171 -3.09 8.91 8.59
C VAL A 171 -3.90 9.98 9.31
N GLU A 172 -4.10 9.85 10.62
CA GLU A 172 -4.75 10.86 11.45
C GLU A 172 -3.96 12.18 11.47
N SER A 173 -2.63 12.10 11.59
CA SER A 173 -1.74 13.29 11.60
C SER A 173 -1.64 14.00 10.25
N MET A 174 -1.79 13.28 9.14
CA MET A 174 -1.79 13.84 7.78
C MET A 174 -3.12 14.54 7.42
N GLY A 175 -4.08 14.59 8.35
CA GLY A 175 -5.42 15.10 8.09
C GLY A 175 -6.19 14.11 7.25
N GLY A 176 -6.57 12.98 7.88
CA GLY A 176 -7.50 12.01 7.29
C GLY A 176 -8.77 12.70 6.75
N PRO A 177 -9.53 12.03 5.84
CA PRO A 177 -10.75 12.61 5.31
C PRO A 177 -11.64 13.10 6.46
N ASP A 178 -11.95 14.39 6.45
CA ASP A 178 -12.75 15.06 7.48
C ASP A 178 -13.92 14.14 7.90
N PRO A 179 -13.99 13.68 9.16
CA PRO A 179 -15.03 12.75 9.62
C PRO A 179 -16.44 13.27 9.33
N LEU A 180 -16.61 14.59 9.35
CA LEU A 180 -17.86 15.26 9.01
C LEU A 180 -18.15 15.15 7.51
N ARG A 181 -17.14 15.29 6.63
CA ARG A 181 -17.27 15.01 5.19
C ARG A 181 -17.64 13.56 4.92
N ALA A 182 -17.04 12.61 5.62
CA ALA A 182 -17.37 11.20 5.45
C ALA A 182 -18.82 10.91 5.87
N ARG A 183 -19.25 11.44 7.01
CA ARG A 183 -20.60 11.30 7.56
C ARG A 183 -21.68 11.93 6.67
N TYR A 184 -21.42 13.11 6.11
CA TYR A 184 -22.40 13.89 5.36
C TYR A 184 -22.20 13.88 3.84
N ARG A 185 -21.43 12.93 3.30
CA ARG A 185 -21.11 12.85 1.87
C ARG A 185 -22.35 12.87 0.97
N GLU A 186 -23.37 12.08 1.30
CA GLU A 186 -24.60 12.01 0.49
C GLU A 186 -25.41 13.30 0.58
N HIS A 187 -25.57 13.84 1.79
CA HIS A 187 -26.23 15.12 2.06
C HIS A 187 -25.56 16.27 1.30
N LEU A 188 -24.22 16.29 1.27
CA LEU A 188 -23.43 17.28 0.55
C LEU A 188 -23.67 17.22 -0.96
N GLY A 189 -23.70 16.00 -1.52
CA GLY A 189 -23.99 15.80 -2.94
C GLY A 189 -25.42 16.19 -3.33
N GLU A 190 -26.39 15.98 -2.45
CA GLU A 190 -27.77 16.43 -2.67
C GLU A 190 -27.89 17.95 -2.57
N ALA A 191 -27.30 18.58 -1.54
CA ALA A 191 -27.33 20.03 -1.36
C ALA A 191 -26.70 20.77 -2.56
N ILE A 192 -25.57 20.28 -3.08
CA ILE A 192 -24.94 20.83 -4.29
C ILE A 192 -25.89 20.70 -5.48
N ARG A 193 -26.60 19.57 -5.62
CA ARG A 193 -27.57 19.37 -6.70
C ARG A 193 -28.76 20.32 -6.57
N GLN A 194 -29.29 20.53 -5.37
CA GLN A 194 -30.36 21.51 -5.11
C GLN A 194 -29.96 22.92 -5.57
N ILE A 195 -28.75 23.35 -5.26
CA ILE A 195 -28.27 24.68 -5.65
C ILE A 195 -28.01 24.77 -7.17
N VAL A 196 -27.27 23.81 -7.73
CA VAL A 196 -26.80 23.88 -9.13
C VAL A 196 -27.91 23.56 -10.15
N PHE A 197 -28.78 22.59 -9.85
CA PHE A 197 -29.85 22.16 -10.76
C PHE A 197 -31.17 22.88 -10.52
N PHE A 198 -31.58 23.00 -9.26
CA PHE A 198 -32.89 23.50 -8.89
C PHE A 198 -32.88 24.98 -8.50
N GLY A 199 -31.69 25.60 -8.40
CA GLY A 199 -31.55 27.01 -8.08
C GLY A 199 -31.96 27.35 -6.65
N SER A 200 -31.95 26.37 -5.75
CA SER A 200 -32.23 26.58 -4.33
C SER A 200 -31.18 27.49 -3.70
N THR A 201 -31.58 28.24 -2.69
CA THR A 201 -30.62 28.99 -1.88
C THR A 201 -29.87 28.06 -0.94
N LEU A 202 -28.72 28.52 -0.47
CA LEU A 202 -27.86 27.79 0.45
C LEU A 202 -28.59 27.46 1.77
N ALA A 203 -29.45 28.37 2.24
CA ALA A 203 -30.30 28.13 3.41
C ALA A 203 -31.30 26.98 3.18
N GLN A 204 -31.98 26.97 2.02
CA GLN A 204 -32.94 25.92 1.66
C GLN A 204 -32.27 24.55 1.51
N ALA A 205 -31.07 24.51 0.92
CA ALA A 205 -30.32 23.27 0.74
C ALA A 205 -29.84 22.68 2.08
N ILE A 206 -29.45 23.53 3.04
CA ILE A 206 -29.06 23.09 4.40
C ILE A 206 -30.28 22.58 5.17
N GLU A 207 -31.41 23.29 5.09
CA GLU A 207 -32.65 22.88 5.76
C GLU A 207 -33.13 21.53 5.22
N ALA A 208 -33.13 21.35 3.90
CA ALA A 208 -33.52 20.09 3.25
C ALA A 208 -32.58 18.92 3.59
N ALA A 209 -31.32 19.20 3.90
CA ALA A 209 -30.34 18.18 4.28
C ALA A 209 -30.56 17.60 5.68
N GLY A 210 -31.43 18.21 6.52
CA GLY A 210 -31.80 17.63 7.83
C GLY A 210 -30.63 17.44 8.80
N ILE A 211 -29.60 18.28 8.70
CA ILE A 211 -28.37 18.16 9.50
C ILE A 211 -28.65 18.57 10.96
N PRO A 212 -28.17 17.82 11.97
CA PRO A 212 -28.26 18.22 13.37
C PRO A 212 -27.69 19.62 13.61
N GLN A 213 -28.35 20.43 14.44
CA GLN A 213 -28.00 21.85 14.63
C GLN A 213 -26.54 22.08 15.05
N VAL A 214 -25.93 21.13 15.75
CA VAL A 214 -24.51 21.15 16.15
C VAL A 214 -23.56 21.10 14.95
N ASP A 215 -23.94 20.43 13.87
CA ASP A 215 -23.11 20.18 12.70
C ASP A 215 -23.38 21.15 11.53
N VAL A 216 -24.44 21.97 11.61
CA VAL A 216 -24.87 22.87 10.53
C VAL A 216 -23.78 23.86 10.10
N ALA A 217 -23.06 24.45 11.05
CA ALA A 217 -22.01 25.43 10.73
C ALA A 217 -20.85 24.81 9.94
N ALA A 218 -20.41 23.61 10.34
CA ALA A 218 -19.36 22.86 9.65
C ALA A 218 -19.84 22.37 8.28
N PHE A 219 -21.07 21.86 8.19
CA PHE A 219 -21.68 21.46 6.92
C PHE A 219 -21.79 22.63 5.93
N ASN A 220 -22.20 23.81 6.40
CA ASN A 220 -22.27 25.02 5.60
C ASN A 220 -20.90 25.42 5.03
N ALA A 221 -19.85 25.38 5.86
CA ALA A 221 -18.49 25.66 5.40
C ALA A 221 -18.04 24.69 4.31
N MET A 222 -18.26 23.38 4.49
CA MET A 222 -17.95 22.36 3.49
C MET A 222 -18.71 22.58 2.17
N LEU A 223 -20.01 22.84 2.24
CA LEU A 223 -20.86 23.09 1.08
C LEU A 223 -20.36 24.31 0.29
N ASN A 224 -20.00 25.39 1.00
CA ASN A 224 -19.45 26.59 0.37
C ASN A 224 -18.10 26.35 -0.32
N THR A 225 -17.21 25.58 0.31
CA THR A 225 -15.93 25.19 -0.28
C THR A 225 -16.15 24.35 -1.54
N GLU A 226 -17.04 23.37 -1.50
CA GLU A 226 -17.33 22.53 -2.67
C GLU A 226 -17.90 23.32 -3.84
N LEU A 227 -18.87 24.20 -3.60
CA LEU A 227 -19.44 25.07 -4.63
C LEU A 227 -18.40 26.04 -5.21
N ALA A 228 -17.39 26.43 -4.42
CA ALA A 228 -16.32 27.32 -4.89
C ALA A 228 -15.36 26.61 -5.84
N HIS A 229 -15.11 25.31 -5.63
CA HIS A 229 -14.22 24.50 -6.45
C HIS A 229 -14.94 23.60 -7.47
N LEU A 230 -16.26 23.69 -7.56
CA LEU A 230 -17.06 22.92 -8.50
C LEU A 230 -16.80 23.41 -9.93
N GLU A 231 -16.47 22.49 -10.81
CA GLU A 231 -16.16 22.74 -12.22
C GLU A 231 -16.84 21.71 -13.11
N ALA A 232 -17.02 22.04 -14.39
CA ALA A 232 -17.58 21.10 -15.36
C ALA A 232 -16.79 19.78 -15.42
N TYR A 233 -15.47 19.82 -15.25
CA TYR A 233 -14.61 18.63 -15.28
C TYR A 233 -14.60 17.81 -13.98
N ASN A 234 -15.18 18.29 -12.88
CA ASN A 234 -15.18 17.59 -11.60
C ASN A 234 -16.58 17.35 -11.00
N CYS A 235 -17.64 17.73 -11.72
CA CYS A 235 -19.04 17.63 -11.28
C CYS A 235 -19.63 16.21 -11.24
N ALA A 236 -18.99 15.24 -11.91
CA ALA A 236 -19.44 13.86 -11.96
C ALA A 236 -19.54 13.21 -10.56
N ARG A 237 -18.72 13.64 -9.60
CA ARG A 237 -18.74 13.17 -8.20
C ARG A 237 -20.07 13.42 -7.49
N TYR A 238 -20.87 14.38 -7.99
CA TYR A 238 -22.20 14.71 -7.49
C TYR A 238 -23.33 14.24 -8.42
N ARG A 239 -23.00 13.39 -9.40
CA ARG A 239 -23.93 12.87 -10.41
C ARG A 239 -24.59 13.99 -11.22
N MET A 240 -23.82 15.04 -11.54
CA MET A 240 -24.31 16.20 -12.27
C MET A 240 -23.80 16.24 -13.73
N PRO A 241 -24.66 16.55 -14.70
CA PRO A 241 -24.26 16.91 -16.06
C PRO A 241 -23.30 18.11 -16.15
N MET A 242 -22.28 17.97 -17.01
CA MET A 242 -21.28 19.02 -17.28
C MET A 242 -21.91 20.31 -17.81
N THR A 243 -22.87 20.20 -18.74
CA THR A 243 -23.54 21.34 -19.38
C THR A 243 -24.30 22.22 -18.38
N LYS A 244 -24.98 21.59 -17.42
CA LYS A 244 -25.73 22.28 -16.36
C LYS A 244 -24.80 22.94 -15.36
N THR A 245 -23.71 22.26 -15.00
CA THR A 245 -22.68 22.83 -14.13
C THR A 245 -22.04 24.06 -14.78
N GLN A 246 -21.68 23.98 -16.06
CA GLN A 246 -21.11 25.12 -16.80
C GLN A 246 -22.09 26.29 -16.86
N ALA A 247 -23.37 26.05 -17.18
CA ALA A 247 -24.38 27.11 -17.20
C ALA A 247 -24.60 27.79 -15.83
N TRP A 248 -24.40 27.06 -14.73
CA TRP A 248 -24.43 27.64 -13.38
C TRP A 248 -23.18 28.47 -13.08
N ILE A 249 -22.00 28.03 -13.53
CA ILE A 249 -20.75 28.80 -13.43
C ILE A 249 -20.85 30.10 -14.22
N ASP A 250 -21.34 30.04 -15.46
CA ASP A 250 -21.49 31.19 -16.36
C ASP A 250 -22.45 32.26 -15.79
N LYS A 251 -23.39 31.86 -14.92
CA LYS A 251 -24.28 32.75 -14.17
C LYS A 251 -23.64 33.37 -12.93
N GLY A 252 -22.35 33.14 -12.69
CA GLY A 252 -21.63 33.67 -11.54
C GLY A 252 -21.78 32.84 -10.26
N ARG A 253 -22.06 31.53 -10.38
CA ARG A 253 -22.19 30.59 -9.25
C ARG A 253 -23.21 31.03 -8.18
N PRO A 254 -24.47 31.30 -8.54
CA PRO A 254 -25.49 31.71 -7.58
C PRO A 254 -25.68 30.64 -6.49
N ARG A 255 -25.78 31.07 -5.23
CA ARG A 255 -25.98 30.24 -4.04
C ARG A 255 -27.07 30.82 -3.17
#